data_AF-A0A5M6DK06-F1
#
_entry.id   AF-A0A5M6DK06-F1
#
_cell.length_a   1.000
_cell.length_b   1.000
_cell.length_c   1.000
_cell.angle_alpha   90.00
_cell.angle_beta   90.00
_cell.angle_gamma   90.00
#
_symmetry.space_group_name_H-M   'P 1'
#
loop_
_entity.id
_entity.type
_entity.pdbx_description
1 polymer ?
#
loop_
_entity_poly.entity_id
_entity_poly.type
_entity_poly.pdbx_seq_one_letter_code
_entity_poly.pdbx_strand_id
1 'polypeptide(L)'
;MLKEIKTSFSTLRQTSDRIIKVVSEMSGVEKHEISISSSINIDLGIDGDDWTDLQETLENKEGISLEGLRFYDYFWDEGQIAGSSNFIIPTIMFIWYLISFKWLNNKFVNYYERPGQSTDVLTIGDIITSKYEGRFVKRSERKFVLQ
;
A
#
# COMPACT_ATOMS: atom_id res chain seq x y z
N MET A 1 -4.08 22.73 -15.70
CA MET A 1 -4.90 21.90 -16.60
C MET A 1 -4.40 20.47 -16.47
N LEU A 2 -5.27 19.49 -16.18
CA LEU A 2 -4.85 18.10 -16.01
C LEU A 2 -4.44 17.51 -17.36
N LYS A 3 -3.39 16.69 -17.38
CA LYS A 3 -3.00 15.95 -18.59
C LYS A 3 -3.98 14.80 -18.81
N GLU A 4 -4.40 14.61 -20.06
CA GLU A 4 -5.38 13.59 -20.43
C GLU A 4 -4.74 12.25 -20.74
N ILE A 5 -5.37 11.18 -20.26
CA ILE A 5 -5.08 9.80 -20.64
C ILE A 5 -6.28 9.30 -21.43
N LYS A 6 -6.07 9.04 -22.72
CA LYS A 6 -7.11 8.49 -23.61
C LYS A 6 -7.02 6.98 -23.60
N THR A 7 -8.12 6.32 -23.25
CA THR A 7 -8.23 4.85 -23.22
C THR A 7 -9.68 4.44 -23.38
N SER A 8 -9.92 3.20 -23.79
CA SER A 8 -11.27 2.65 -23.81
C SER A 8 -11.72 2.25 -22.40
N PHE A 9 -13.03 2.26 -22.17
CA PHE A 9 -13.59 1.77 -20.91
C PHE A 9 -13.22 0.30 -20.64
N SER A 10 -13.24 -0.55 -21.66
CA SER A 10 -12.93 -1.98 -21.53
C SER A 10 -11.47 -2.19 -21.12
N THR A 11 -10.53 -1.47 -21.73
CA THR A 11 -9.11 -1.52 -21.35
C THR A 11 -8.90 -1.04 -19.92
N LEU A 12 -9.48 0.11 -19.55
CA LEU A 12 -9.36 0.64 -18.20
C LEU A 12 -9.90 -0.33 -17.14
N ARG A 13 -11.07 -0.92 -17.40
CA ARG A 13 -11.67 -1.92 -16.53
C ARG A 13 -10.79 -3.15 -16.39
N GLN A 14 -10.33 -3.73 -17.50
CA GLN A 14 -9.46 -4.92 -17.46
C GLN A 14 -8.16 -4.65 -16.69
N THR A 15 -7.51 -3.51 -16.92
CA THR A 15 -6.31 -3.12 -16.17
C THR A 15 -6.61 -2.99 -14.67
N SER A 16 -7.72 -2.35 -14.32
CA SER A 16 -8.12 -2.19 -12.91
C SER A 16 -8.38 -3.55 -12.26
N ASP A 17 -9.12 -4.43 -12.93
CA ASP A 17 -9.45 -5.77 -12.42
C ASP A 17 -8.20 -6.63 -12.20
N ARG A 18 -7.19 -6.53 -13.09
CA ARG A 18 -5.92 -7.25 -12.93
C ARG A 18 -5.08 -6.72 -11.78
N ILE A 19 -4.97 -5.39 -11.64
CA ILE A 19 -4.21 -4.78 -10.54
C ILE A 19 -4.89 -5.09 -9.20
N ILE A 20 -6.22 -4.94 -9.11
CA ILE A 20 -6.98 -5.30 -7.91
C ILE A 20 -6.80 -6.79 -7.59
N LYS A 21 -6.75 -7.66 -8.59
CA LYS A 21 -6.47 -9.08 -8.38
C LYS A 21 -5.10 -9.31 -7.73
N VAL A 22 -4.04 -8.69 -8.25
CA VAL A 22 -2.68 -8.80 -7.68
C VAL A 22 -2.67 -8.32 -6.23
N VAL A 23 -3.23 -7.14 -5.97
CA VAL A 23 -3.23 -6.56 -4.63
C VAL A 23 -4.08 -7.39 -3.65
N SER A 24 -5.21 -7.93 -4.09
CA SER A 24 -6.05 -8.84 -3.28
C SER A 24 -5.30 -10.11 -2.89
N GLU A 25 -4.54 -10.70 -3.82
CA GLU A 25 -3.75 -11.90 -3.56
C GLU A 25 -2.63 -11.65 -2.53
N MET A 26 -2.08 -10.43 -2.49
CA MET A 26 -0.99 -10.06 -1.59
C MET A 26 -1.46 -9.57 -0.21
N SER A 27 -2.48 -8.72 -0.18
CA SER A 27 -3.04 -8.19 1.08
C SER A 27 -3.90 -9.21 1.83
N GLY A 28 -4.41 -10.24 1.14
CA GLY A 28 -5.42 -11.16 1.68
C GLY A 28 -6.82 -10.56 1.78
N VAL A 29 -7.02 -9.28 1.41
CA VAL A 29 -8.32 -8.62 1.36
C VAL A 29 -9.09 -9.09 0.13
N GLU A 30 -10.39 -9.34 0.26
CA GLU A 30 -11.18 -9.81 -0.86
C GLU A 30 -11.34 -8.74 -1.94
N LYS A 31 -11.27 -9.12 -3.22
CA LYS A 31 -11.33 -8.17 -4.36
C LYS A 31 -12.53 -7.22 -4.32
N HIS A 32 -13.67 -7.69 -3.81
CA HIS A 32 -14.90 -6.91 -3.80
C HIS A 32 -14.91 -5.81 -2.72
N GLU A 33 -13.97 -5.86 -1.78
CA GLU A 33 -13.73 -4.86 -0.74
C GLU A 33 -12.68 -3.82 -1.16
N ILE A 34 -11.93 -4.09 -2.24
CA ILE A 34 -10.87 -3.22 -2.75
C ILE A 34 -11.44 -2.27 -3.81
N SER A 35 -11.18 -0.98 -3.62
CA SER A 35 -11.59 0.09 -4.53
C SER A 35 -10.39 0.84 -5.09
N ILE A 36 -10.60 1.64 -6.13
CA ILE A 36 -9.58 2.52 -6.70
C ILE A 36 -9.09 3.61 -5.72
N SER A 37 -9.85 3.89 -4.67
CA SER A 37 -9.48 4.81 -3.59
C SER A 37 -8.79 4.13 -2.43
N SER A 38 -8.77 2.80 -2.39
CA SER A 38 -8.14 2.06 -1.30
C SER A 38 -6.65 2.36 -1.25
N SER A 39 -6.19 2.69 -0.06
CA SER A 39 -4.79 2.94 0.27
C SER A 39 -4.01 1.63 0.37
N ILE A 40 -2.83 1.59 -0.26
CA ILE A 40 -1.95 0.41 -0.23
C ILE A 40 -1.52 0.08 1.20
N ASN A 41 -1.08 1.07 1.95
CA ASN A 41 -0.57 0.89 3.30
C ASN A 41 -1.65 0.94 4.38
N ILE A 42 -2.61 1.88 4.30
CA ILE A 42 -3.58 2.11 5.38
C ILE A 42 -4.74 1.11 5.31
N ASP A 43 -5.35 0.93 4.13
CA ASP A 43 -6.54 0.08 3.98
C ASP A 43 -6.16 -1.39 3.76
N LEU A 44 -5.05 -1.63 3.06
CA LEU A 44 -4.65 -2.97 2.61
C LEU A 44 -3.46 -3.54 3.40
N GLY A 45 -2.87 -2.74 4.30
CA GLY A 45 -1.80 -3.18 5.20
C GLY A 45 -0.48 -3.53 4.51
N ILE A 46 -0.29 -3.15 3.24
CA ILE A 46 0.95 -3.42 2.49
C ILE A 46 1.93 -2.28 2.76
N ASP A 47 2.97 -2.54 3.55
CA ASP A 47 4.05 -1.61 3.91
C ASP A 47 5.39 -2.37 3.98
N GLY A 48 6.51 -1.67 4.16
CA GLY A 48 7.81 -2.30 4.39
C GLY A 48 8.24 -3.27 3.28
N ASP A 49 8.58 -4.50 3.67
CA ASP A 49 9.01 -5.55 2.75
C ASP A 49 7.87 -6.03 1.83
N ASP A 50 6.63 -6.05 2.31
CA ASP A 50 5.46 -6.44 1.51
C ASP A 50 5.23 -5.49 0.32
N TRP A 51 5.58 -4.20 0.49
CA TRP A 51 5.58 -3.25 -0.62
C TRP A 51 6.59 -3.62 -1.70
N THR A 52 7.80 -4.06 -1.30
CA THR A 52 8.86 -4.44 -2.24
C THR A 52 8.39 -5.61 -3.12
N ASP A 53 7.79 -6.63 -2.50
CA ASP A 53 7.22 -7.78 -3.20
C ASP A 53 6.06 -7.39 -4.14
N LEU A 54 5.22 -6.43 -3.70
CA LEU A 54 4.12 -5.92 -4.53
C LEU A 54 4.67 -5.18 -5.75
N GLN A 55 5.64 -4.30 -5.54
CA GLN A 55 6.27 -3.54 -6.61
C GLN A 55 6.89 -4.46 -7.66
N GLU A 56 7.68 -5.45 -7.23
CA GLU A 56 8.27 -6.45 -8.12
C GLU A 56 7.19 -7.23 -8.89
N THR A 57 6.12 -7.63 -8.20
CA THR A 57 5.02 -8.38 -8.83
C THR A 57 4.29 -7.54 -9.88
N LEU A 58 4.03 -6.25 -9.61
CA LEU A 58 3.39 -5.34 -10.55
C LEU A 58 4.28 -5.04 -11.76
N GLU A 59 5.58 -4.92 -11.56
CA GLU A 59 6.55 -4.75 -12.65
C GLU A 59 6.60 -6.00 -13.54
N ASN A 60 6.76 -7.19 -12.94
CA ASN A 60 6.91 -8.44 -13.68
C ASN A 60 5.62 -8.91 -14.36
N LYS A 61 4.47 -8.83 -13.68
CA LYS A 61 3.21 -9.37 -14.22
C LYS A 61 2.46 -8.36 -15.09
N GLU A 62 2.48 -7.09 -14.68
CA GLU A 62 1.68 -6.05 -15.33
C GLU A 62 2.52 -5.03 -16.09
N GLY A 63 3.86 -5.10 -16.03
CA GLY A 63 4.74 -4.13 -16.69
C GLY A 63 4.52 -2.70 -16.17
N ILE A 64 4.24 -2.55 -14.87
CA ILE A 64 4.05 -1.25 -14.23
C ILE A 64 5.41 -0.75 -13.75
N SER A 65 5.84 0.39 -14.27
CA SER A 65 6.96 1.14 -13.68
C SER A 65 6.43 2.18 -12.71
N LEU A 66 6.98 2.19 -11.50
CA LEU A 66 6.76 3.21 -10.47
C LEU A 66 7.99 4.09 -10.30
N GLU A 67 8.80 4.24 -11.36
CA GLU A 67 9.94 5.16 -11.37
C GLU A 67 9.51 6.57 -10.94
N GLY A 68 10.23 7.13 -9.97
CA GLY A 68 9.93 8.43 -9.37
C GLY A 68 9.07 8.36 -8.10
N LEU A 69 8.53 7.19 -7.73
CA LEU A 69 7.97 6.98 -6.39
C LEU A 69 9.11 6.93 -5.38
N ARG A 70 9.04 7.79 -4.35
CA ARG A 70 9.98 7.73 -3.22
C ARG A 70 9.30 6.98 -2.08
N PHE A 71 9.88 5.86 -1.66
CA PHE A 71 9.30 4.98 -0.64
C PHE A 71 8.87 5.74 0.63
N TYR A 72 9.77 6.55 1.20
CA TYR A 72 9.51 7.32 2.42
C TYR A 72 8.47 8.44 2.30
N ASP A 73 7.98 8.73 1.09
CA ASP A 73 6.82 9.62 0.92
C ASP A 73 5.49 8.92 1.21
N TYR A 74 5.45 7.59 1.28
CA TYR A 74 4.21 6.81 1.42
C TYR A 74 4.27 5.71 2.47
N PHE A 75 5.47 5.18 2.72
CA PHE A 75 5.71 3.97 3.49
C PHE A 75 6.66 4.24 4.65
N TRP A 76 6.56 3.43 5.70
CA TRP A 76 7.41 3.55 6.87
C TRP A 76 8.57 2.55 6.82
N ASP A 77 9.74 2.95 7.33
CA ASP A 77 10.87 2.06 7.52
C ASP A 77 10.68 1.19 8.76
N GLU A 78 10.19 -0.04 8.60
CA GLU A 78 10.10 -1.00 9.71
C GLU A 78 11.47 -1.33 10.32
N GLY A 79 12.58 -1.04 9.62
CA GLY A 79 13.96 -1.33 10.06
C GLY A 79 14.50 -0.40 11.15
N GLN A 80 13.91 0.78 11.41
CA GLN A 80 14.46 1.72 12.40
C GLN A 80 14.07 1.43 13.86
N ILE A 81 13.05 0.61 14.10
CA ILE A 81 12.65 0.23 15.47
C ILE A 81 13.65 -0.79 16.06
N ALA A 82 14.35 -1.55 15.22
CA ALA A 82 15.36 -2.53 15.65
C ALA A 82 16.75 -1.91 15.93
N GLY A 83 17.00 -0.66 15.51
CA GLY A 83 18.34 -0.08 15.49
C GLY A 83 18.80 0.63 16.78
N SER A 84 17.92 0.86 17.76
CA SER A 84 18.29 1.76 18.88
C SER A 84 17.57 1.52 20.22
N SER A 85 17.29 0.26 20.58
CA SER A 85 17.02 -0.04 21.99
C SER A 85 17.53 -1.41 22.44
N ASN A 86 18.26 -1.37 23.54
CA ASN A 86 18.93 -2.48 24.20
C ASN A 86 18.04 -3.73 24.32
N PHE A 87 18.68 -4.89 24.21
CA PHE A 87 18.24 -6.29 24.41
C PHE A 87 17.33 -6.61 25.63
N ILE A 88 16.90 -5.61 26.40
CA ILE A 88 16.09 -5.70 27.63
C ILE A 88 14.58 -5.59 27.32
N ILE A 89 14.20 -4.96 26.21
CA ILE A 89 12.78 -4.79 25.83
C ILE A 89 12.10 -6.12 25.41
N PRO A 90 12.73 -7.01 24.63
CA PRO A 90 12.09 -8.26 24.20
C PRO A 90 11.70 -9.18 25.38
N THR A 91 12.51 -9.22 26.43
CA THR A 91 12.26 -10.06 27.61
C THR A 91 11.14 -9.53 28.50
N ILE A 92 11.05 -8.20 28.68
CA ILE A 92 9.94 -7.57 29.42
C ILE A 92 8.63 -7.69 28.62
N MET A 93 8.68 -7.51 27.29
CA MET A 93 7.52 -7.68 26.43
C MET A 93 7.05 -9.14 26.36
N PHE A 94 7.95 -10.12 26.40
CA PHE A 94 7.57 -11.54 26.43
C PHE A 94 6.85 -11.92 27.73
N ILE A 95 7.30 -11.38 28.87
CA ILE A 95 6.63 -11.57 30.18
C ILE A 95 5.27 -10.87 30.20
N TRP A 96 5.18 -9.64 29.67
CA TRP A 96 3.91 -8.94 29.53
C TRP A 96 2.97 -9.63 28.54
N TYR A 97 3.46 -10.15 27.43
CA TYR A 97 2.69 -10.91 26.44
C TYR A 97 2.07 -12.15 27.08
N LEU A 98 2.82 -12.90 27.89
CA LEU A 98 2.29 -14.06 28.63
C LEU A 98 1.19 -13.69 29.66
N ILE A 99 1.29 -12.50 30.28
CA ILE A 99 0.27 -11.99 31.23
C ILE A 99 -0.96 -11.46 30.47
N SER A 100 -0.74 -10.82 29.32
CA SER A 100 -1.76 -10.16 28.48
C SER A 100 -2.56 -11.12 27.61
N PHE A 101 -1.97 -12.28 27.24
CA PHE A 101 -2.61 -13.28 26.38
C PHE A 101 -3.88 -13.88 26.98
N LYS A 102 -4.04 -13.82 28.32
CA LYS A 102 -5.28 -14.25 28.98
C LYS A 102 -6.38 -13.18 29.01
N TRP A 103 -6.09 -11.92 28.66
CA TRP A 103 -7.02 -10.80 28.87
C TRP A 103 -7.40 -10.04 27.58
N LEU A 104 -6.74 -10.31 26.46
CA LEU A 104 -6.84 -9.49 25.24
C LEU A 104 -7.52 -10.18 24.05
N ASN A 105 -8.56 -10.97 24.34
CA ASN A 105 -9.43 -11.52 23.29
C ASN A 105 -10.59 -10.59 22.90
N ASN A 106 -10.52 -9.30 23.25
CA ASN A 106 -11.47 -8.29 22.77
C ASN A 106 -10.85 -6.90 22.81
N LYS A 107 -10.72 -6.29 21.63
CA LYS A 107 -10.30 -4.90 21.36
C LYS A 107 -8.81 -4.56 21.48
N PHE A 108 -8.05 -4.90 20.45
CA PHE A 108 -6.94 -4.06 19.98
C PHE A 108 -7.29 -3.51 18.59
N VAL A 109 -8.20 -2.55 18.58
CA VAL A 109 -8.32 -1.59 17.47
C VAL A 109 -8.15 -0.23 18.14
N ASN A 110 -7.22 0.56 17.62
CA ASN A 110 -6.69 1.83 18.14
C ASN A 110 -5.46 1.66 19.05
N TYR A 111 -4.31 1.41 18.43
CA TYR A 111 -3.04 1.73 19.09
C TYR A 111 -2.04 2.28 18.06
N TYR A 112 -1.81 3.58 18.18
CA TYR A 112 -0.84 4.46 17.52
C TYR A 112 -1.33 5.27 16.31
N GLU A 113 -1.84 6.47 16.60
CA GLU A 113 -1.49 7.66 15.80
C GLU A 113 0.06 7.80 15.87
N ARG A 114 0.76 7.42 14.80
CA ARG A 114 2.23 7.40 14.76
C ARG A 114 2.77 8.76 14.31
N PRO A 115 3.50 9.50 15.14
CA PRO A 115 4.08 10.79 14.76
C PRO A 115 5.14 10.58 13.65
N GLY A 116 4.99 11.30 12.54
CA GLY A 116 5.91 11.26 11.39
C GLY A 116 5.39 10.56 10.14
N GLN A 117 4.14 10.09 10.14
CA GLN A 117 3.50 9.55 8.93
C GLN A 117 3.43 10.64 7.85
N SER A 118 3.92 10.34 6.65
CA SER A 118 3.65 11.16 5.48
C SER A 118 2.13 11.30 5.31
N THR A 119 1.65 12.49 5.04
CA THR A 119 0.22 12.73 4.75
C THR A 119 -0.19 12.18 3.38
N ASP A 120 0.79 11.78 2.58
CA ASP A 120 0.55 11.29 1.23
C ASP A 120 0.12 9.82 1.25
N VAL A 121 -1.03 9.58 0.65
CA VAL A 121 -1.64 8.25 0.52
C VAL A 121 -1.38 7.73 -0.89
N LEU A 122 -0.78 6.54 -0.99
CA LEU A 122 -0.68 5.81 -2.25
C LEU A 122 -1.93 4.96 -2.43
N THR A 123 -2.69 5.21 -3.50
CA THR A 123 -3.93 4.48 -3.80
C THR A 123 -3.76 3.52 -4.97
N ILE A 124 -4.67 2.54 -5.07
CA ILE A 124 -4.82 1.68 -6.25
C ILE A 124 -4.96 2.52 -7.54
N GLY A 125 -5.68 3.64 -7.46
CA GLY A 125 -5.85 4.57 -8.57
C GLY A 125 -4.55 5.20 -9.06
N ASP A 126 -3.59 5.45 -8.16
CA ASP A 126 -2.27 5.98 -8.51
C ASP A 126 -1.44 4.94 -9.25
N ILE A 127 -1.51 3.67 -8.83
CA ILE A 127 -0.86 2.54 -9.52
C ILE A 127 -1.45 2.38 -10.93
N ILE A 128 -2.79 2.37 -11.05
CA ILE A 128 -3.47 2.28 -12.36
C ILE A 128 -3.04 3.46 -13.24
N THR A 129 -3.01 4.68 -12.70
CA THR A 129 -2.60 5.87 -13.47
C THR A 129 -1.15 5.75 -13.95
N SER A 130 -0.27 5.29 -13.08
CA SER A 130 1.15 5.09 -13.36
C SER A 130 1.39 4.05 -14.47
N LYS A 131 0.55 3.00 -14.55
CA LYS A 131 0.58 2.03 -15.66
C LYS A 131 0.44 2.68 -17.03
N TYR A 132 -0.44 3.68 -17.15
CA TYR A 132 -0.69 4.36 -18.43
C TYR A 132 0.36 5.42 -18.76
N GLU A 133 1.02 5.99 -17.75
CA GLU A 133 2.06 7.00 -17.95
C GLU A 133 3.48 6.40 -18.07
N GLY A 134 3.66 5.14 -17.67
CA GLY A 134 4.95 4.45 -17.71
C GLY A 134 5.93 4.87 -16.62
N ARG A 135 5.46 5.62 -15.62
CA ARG A 135 6.21 6.08 -14.44
C ARG A 135 5.24 6.46 -13.33
N PHE A 136 5.73 6.68 -12.12
CA PHE A 136 4.88 7.10 -11.02
C PHE A 136 4.24 8.48 -11.27
N VAL A 137 2.91 8.52 -11.15
CA VAL A 137 2.07 9.72 -11.28
C VAL A 137 0.83 9.56 -10.40
N LYS A 138 0.50 10.59 -9.60
CA LYS A 138 -0.75 10.59 -8.84
C LYS A 138 -1.96 10.71 -9.76
N ARG A 139 -3.02 9.95 -9.47
CA ARG A 139 -4.32 9.99 -10.16
C ARG A 139 -4.90 11.40 -10.20
N SER A 140 -4.71 12.20 -9.15
CA SER A 140 -5.17 13.58 -9.07
C SER A 140 -4.56 14.51 -10.13
N GLU A 141 -3.45 14.12 -10.74
CA GLU A 141 -2.75 14.89 -11.79
C GLU A 141 -3.19 14.52 -13.21
N ARG A 142 -4.06 13.52 -13.36
CA ARG A 142 -4.49 13.00 -14.65
C ARG A 142 -6.00 12.97 -14.76
N LYS A 143 -6.46 13.05 -16.00
CA LYS A 143 -7.87 12.89 -16.34
C LYS A 143 -8.01 11.78 -17.37
N PHE A 144 -8.73 10.73 -17.02
CA PHE A 144 -9.10 9.71 -17.99
C PHE A 144 -10.21 10.25 -18.91
N VAL A 145 -10.01 10.10 -20.22
CA VAL A 145 -10.99 10.42 -21.25
C VAL A 145 -11.31 9.11 -21.97
N LEU A 146 -12.55 8.64 -21.80
CA LEU A 146 -13.01 7.39 -22.37
C LEU A 146 -13.35 7.60 -23.84
N GLN A 147 -12.88 6.69 -24.70
CA GLN A 147 -13.10 6.71 -26.14
C GLN A 147 -13.59 5.35 -26.64
#